data_AF-A0A6C0KPI0-F1
#
_entry.id   AF-A0A6C0KPI0-F1
#
_cell.length_a   1.000
_cell.length_b   1.000
_cell.length_c   1.000
_cell.angle_alpha   90.00
_cell.angle_beta   90.00
_cell.angle_gamma   90.00
#
_symmetry.space_group_name_H-M   'P 1'
#
loop_
_entity.id
_entity.type
_entity.pdbx_description
1 polymer ?
#
loop_
_entity_poly.entity_id
_entity_poly.type
_entity_poly.pdbx_seq_one_letter_code
_entity_poly.pdbx_strand_id
1 'polypeptide(L)'
;MSVTIDNDVYNIKLANFDKQNFINSQISSRNYPSSGLTMNFSFRPVNTKYTFMPTVAPLVKSVEPIVNYNNYDTSSVFFPGTRKMHYCGFASNIDRESTLRNQFFALQKADQKAYIPPSTSDLYENNINFAPKNENLDSHLLFREQQFQDFNPNRFSTIGNELFYNSTRVQLKNIK
;
A
#
# COMPACT_ATOMS: atom_id res chain seq x y z
N MET A 1 -24.23 -6.70 6.65
CA MET A 1 -25.06 -6.00 7.65
C MET A 1 -24.11 -5.19 8.53
N SER A 2 -23.70 -4.02 8.05
CA SER A 2 -22.79 -3.13 8.78
C SER A 2 -23.61 -2.29 9.75
N VAL A 3 -23.50 -2.61 11.03
CA VAL A 3 -24.12 -1.85 12.12
C VAL A 3 -23.46 -0.48 12.16
N THR A 4 -24.19 0.54 11.73
CA THR A 4 -23.80 1.94 11.92
C THR A 4 -24.24 2.30 13.32
N ILE A 5 -23.29 2.41 14.24
CA ILE A 5 -23.56 2.83 15.61
C ILE A 5 -23.73 4.36 15.57
N ASP A 6 -24.97 4.82 15.45
CA ASP A 6 -25.34 6.23 15.64
C ASP A 6 -25.24 6.56 17.13
N ASN A 7 -24.02 6.85 17.59
CA ASN A 7 -23.78 7.51 18.88
C ASN A 7 -23.69 9.02 18.66
N ASP A 8 -24.83 9.63 18.29
CA ASP A 8 -24.98 11.09 18.12
C ASP A 8 -25.14 11.78 19.49
N VAL A 9 -24.14 11.67 20.36
CA VAL A 9 -24.05 12.49 21.60
C VAL A 9 -23.55 13.90 21.27
N TYR A 10 -22.83 14.04 20.16
CA TYR A 10 -22.43 15.30 19.57
C TYR A 10 -22.79 15.23 18.10
N ASN A 11 -23.59 16.18 17.62
CA ASN A 11 -24.15 16.31 16.28
C ASN A 11 -23.04 16.50 15.21
N ILE A 12 -22.10 15.56 15.12
CA ILE A 12 -20.85 15.60 14.35
C ILE A 12 -20.83 14.37 13.45
N LYS A 13 -21.15 14.59 12.17
CA LYS A 13 -21.10 13.54 11.15
C LYS A 13 -19.67 13.38 10.65
N LEU A 14 -18.99 12.32 11.06
CA LEU A 14 -17.67 11.95 10.50
C LEU A 14 -17.87 11.34 9.10
N ALA A 15 -17.65 12.14 8.06
CA ALA A 15 -17.67 11.67 6.68
C ALA A 15 -16.30 11.10 6.25
N ASN A 16 -16.29 10.17 5.28
CA ASN A 16 -15.10 9.64 4.59
C ASN A 16 -14.13 8.77 5.43
N PHE A 17 -14.48 8.39 6.66
CA PHE A 17 -13.60 7.57 7.51
C PHE A 17 -13.26 6.21 6.88
N ASP A 18 -14.24 5.51 6.31
CA ASP A 18 -14.02 4.20 5.67
C ASP A 18 -13.11 4.29 4.44
N LYS A 19 -13.30 5.33 3.63
CA LYS A 19 -12.43 5.60 2.47
C LYS A 19 -11.01 5.91 2.93
N GLN A 20 -10.85 6.71 3.98
CA GLN A 20 -9.54 7.01 4.53
C GLN A 20 -8.86 5.77 5.10
N ASN A 21 -9.59 4.92 5.82
CA ASN A 21 -9.06 3.65 6.33
C ASN A 21 -8.69 2.69 5.22
N PHE A 22 -9.49 2.62 4.14
CA PHE A 22 -9.17 1.84 2.96
C PHE A 22 -7.88 2.33 2.29
N ILE A 23 -7.75 3.64 2.07
CA ILE A 23 -6.53 4.22 1.47
C ILE A 23 -5.32 3.96 2.40
N ASN A 24 -5.48 4.15 3.70
CA ASN A 24 -4.43 3.91 4.68
C ASN A 24 -3.99 2.43 4.68
N SER A 25 -4.93 1.48 4.62
CA SER A 25 -4.61 0.06 4.58
C SER A 25 -3.91 -0.35 3.28
N GLN A 26 -4.31 0.23 2.14
CA GLN A 26 -3.65 0.02 0.84
C GLN A 26 -2.25 0.64 0.79
N ILE A 27 -2.04 1.81 1.41
CA ILE A 27 -0.70 2.40 1.52
C ILE A 27 0.18 1.56 2.44
N SER A 28 -0.38 1.08 3.56
CA SER A 28 0.33 0.23 4.50
C SER A 28 0.75 -1.11 3.88
N SER A 29 -0.14 -1.76 3.12
CA SER A 29 0.12 -3.06 2.50
C SER A 29 1.30 -3.03 1.51
N ARG A 30 1.57 -1.90 0.87
CA ARG A 30 2.73 -1.69 -0.02
C ARG A 30 4.08 -1.76 0.67
N ASN A 31 4.13 -1.68 2.00
CA ASN A 31 5.38 -1.83 2.75
C ASN A 31 5.71 -3.30 3.04
N TYR A 32 4.77 -4.20 2.78
CA TYR A 32 4.94 -5.63 3.00
C TYR A 32 5.07 -6.35 1.67
N PRO A 33 5.82 -7.46 1.63
CA PRO A 33 5.86 -8.30 0.44
C PRO A 33 4.50 -8.94 0.17
N SER A 34 4.20 -9.19 -1.10
CA SER A 34 2.90 -9.81 -1.49
C SER A 34 2.76 -11.27 -1.03
N SER A 35 3.86 -11.98 -0.80
CA SER A 35 3.89 -13.33 -0.25
C SER A 35 4.99 -13.50 0.80
N GLY A 36 4.91 -14.58 1.59
CA GLY A 36 6.02 -14.99 2.45
C GLY A 36 7.29 -15.27 1.65
N LEU A 37 8.44 -14.91 2.24
CA LEU A 37 9.74 -15.00 1.60
C LEU A 37 10.65 -15.95 2.38
N THR A 38 11.48 -16.71 1.68
CA THR A 38 12.47 -17.61 2.30
C THR A 38 13.39 -16.84 3.25
N MET A 39 13.61 -17.39 4.45
CA MET A 39 14.48 -16.78 5.45
C MET A 39 15.95 -16.91 5.04
N ASN A 40 16.73 -15.84 5.26
CA ASN A 40 18.18 -15.88 5.16
C ASN A 40 18.76 -16.04 6.57
N PHE A 41 19.37 -17.20 6.84
CA PHE A 41 20.01 -17.46 8.13
C PHE A 41 21.47 -17.03 8.10
N SER A 42 21.86 -16.16 9.03
CA SER A 42 23.26 -15.93 9.35
C SER A 42 23.73 -16.96 10.38
N PHE A 43 24.97 -17.43 10.28
CA PHE A 43 25.59 -18.22 11.35
C PHE A 43 25.66 -17.37 12.63
N ARG A 44 25.32 -17.96 13.78
CA ARG A 44 25.51 -17.31 15.08
C ARG A 44 26.91 -17.65 15.60
N PRO A 45 27.74 -16.65 15.96
CA PRO A 45 29.04 -16.93 16.54
C PRO A 45 28.86 -17.62 17.89
N VAL A 46 29.74 -18.57 18.18
CA VAL A 46 29.80 -19.27 19.47
C VAL A 46 31.06 -18.85 20.20
N ASN A 47 31.00 -18.74 21.53
CA ASN A 47 32.15 -18.34 22.33
C ASN A 47 33.23 -19.44 22.32
N THR A 48 34.45 -19.07 21.92
CA THR A 48 35.61 -19.98 21.86
C THR A 48 36.65 -19.70 22.95
N LYS A 49 36.44 -18.69 23.82
CA LYS A 49 37.45 -18.19 24.78
C LYS A 49 38.05 -19.28 25.68
N TYR A 50 37.29 -20.31 26.03
CA TYR A 50 37.72 -21.39 26.93
C TYR A 50 37.67 -22.76 26.25
N THR A 51 37.66 -22.80 24.92
CA THR A 51 37.52 -24.04 24.16
C THR A 51 38.85 -24.42 23.54
N PHE A 52 39.54 -25.39 24.14
CA PHE A 52 40.74 -25.97 23.56
C PHE A 52 40.35 -27.20 22.72
N MET A 53 40.73 -27.21 21.44
CA MET A 53 40.44 -28.29 20.49
C MET A 53 38.96 -28.75 20.50
N PRO A 54 38.01 -27.91 20.04
CA PRO A 54 36.61 -28.29 19.99
C PRO A 54 36.41 -29.51 19.09
N THR A 55 36.15 -30.66 19.71
CA THR A 55 35.74 -31.91 19.02
C THR A 55 34.24 -31.94 18.72
N VAL A 56 33.45 -31.08 19.37
CA VAL A 56 31.99 -30.99 19.19
C VAL A 56 31.59 -29.52 19.01
N ALA A 57 30.74 -29.24 18.01
CA ALA A 57 30.20 -27.91 17.78
C ALA A 57 29.14 -27.56 18.84
N PRO A 58 29.29 -26.47 19.62
CA PRO A 58 28.36 -26.10 20.70
C PRO A 58 27.09 -25.39 20.20
N LEU A 59 26.57 -25.76 19.03
CA LEU A 59 25.40 -25.13 18.43
C LEU A 59 24.13 -25.56 19.16
N VAL A 60 23.39 -24.59 19.69
CA VAL A 60 22.05 -24.83 20.26
C VAL A 60 21.08 -25.09 19.11
N LYS A 61 20.32 -26.20 19.20
CA LYS A 61 19.29 -26.52 18.23
C LYS A 61 18.10 -25.57 18.38
N SER A 62 17.54 -25.11 17.27
CA SER A 62 16.30 -24.34 17.27
C SER A 62 15.14 -25.21 17.78
N VAL A 63 14.26 -24.63 18.60
CA VAL A 63 12.99 -25.25 19.01
C VAL A 63 11.96 -25.11 17.89
N GLU A 64 12.00 -23.97 17.19
CA GLU A 64 11.03 -23.65 16.15
C GLU A 64 11.43 -24.30 14.81
N PRO A 65 10.48 -24.92 14.09
CA PRO A 65 10.72 -25.49 12.77
C PRO A 65 10.92 -24.40 11.71
N ILE A 66 11.70 -24.73 10.68
CA ILE A 66 11.92 -23.83 9.54
C ILE A 66 10.66 -23.79 8.68
N VAL A 67 10.12 -22.59 8.45
CA VAL A 67 9.04 -22.38 7.49
C VAL A 67 9.63 -22.36 6.07
N ASN A 68 9.25 -23.34 5.27
CA ASN A 68 9.67 -23.45 3.88
C ASN A 68 8.72 -22.66 2.98
N TYR A 69 9.23 -21.57 2.40
CA TYR A 69 8.54 -20.81 1.35
C TYR A 69 9.06 -21.23 -0.02
N ASN A 70 8.27 -20.96 -1.06
CA ASN A 70 8.72 -21.11 -2.44
C ASN A 70 9.88 -20.16 -2.74
N ASN A 71 10.70 -20.53 -3.73
CA ASN A 71 11.75 -19.64 -4.23
C ASN A 71 11.15 -18.32 -4.69
N TYR A 72 11.79 -17.22 -4.30
CA TYR A 72 11.35 -15.89 -4.69
C TYR A 72 11.52 -15.69 -6.20
N ASP A 73 10.45 -15.21 -6.84
CA ASP A 73 10.45 -14.76 -8.22
C ASP A 73 9.75 -13.40 -8.32
N THR A 74 10.40 -12.47 -9.00
CA THR A 74 9.87 -11.13 -9.32
C THR A 74 8.58 -11.15 -10.12
N SER A 75 8.32 -12.21 -10.90
CA SER A 75 7.11 -12.32 -11.70
C SER A 75 5.85 -12.52 -10.84
N SER A 76 6.00 -13.13 -9.66
CA SER A 76 4.90 -13.54 -8.80
C SER A 76 4.86 -12.80 -7.46
N VAL A 77 6.01 -12.35 -6.97
CA VAL A 77 6.14 -11.74 -5.65
C VAL A 77 6.72 -10.33 -5.76
N PHE A 78 5.94 -9.35 -5.30
CA PHE A 78 6.41 -7.98 -5.15
C PHE A 78 7.12 -7.83 -3.79
N PHE A 79 8.37 -7.38 -3.81
CA PHE A 79 9.17 -7.15 -2.60
C PHE A 79 9.68 -5.71 -2.51
N PRO A 80 9.08 -4.86 -1.63
CA PRO A 80 9.43 -3.45 -1.51
C PRO A 80 10.62 -3.18 -0.56
N GLY A 81 11.10 -4.20 0.17
CA GLY A 81 11.86 -4.00 1.40
C GLY A 81 13.31 -3.53 1.25
N THR A 82 13.99 -3.82 0.14
CA THR A 82 15.40 -3.42 -0.05
C THR A 82 15.74 -3.11 -1.50
N ARG A 83 16.74 -2.23 -1.72
CA ARG A 83 17.31 -1.95 -3.05
C ARG A 83 17.83 -3.21 -3.76
N LYS A 84 18.32 -4.18 -3.00
CA LYS A 84 18.82 -5.46 -3.54
C LYS A 84 17.71 -6.51 -3.49
N MET A 85 17.74 -7.41 -4.45
CA MET A 85 16.84 -8.57 -4.47
C MET A 85 17.11 -9.49 -3.29
N HIS A 86 16.09 -10.29 -2.94
CA HIS A 86 16.27 -11.48 -2.13
C HIS A 86 17.33 -12.42 -2.70
N TYR A 87 18.18 -12.95 -1.82
CA TYR A 87 19.28 -13.85 -2.21
C TYR A 87 18.79 -15.05 -3.03
N CYS A 88 17.69 -15.70 -2.62
CA CYS A 88 17.18 -16.87 -3.32
C CYS A 88 16.81 -16.58 -4.78
N GLY A 89 16.20 -15.42 -5.07
CA GLY A 89 15.88 -15.02 -6.45
C GLY A 89 17.11 -14.69 -7.28
N PHE A 90 18.14 -14.11 -6.67
CA PHE A 90 19.43 -13.89 -7.33
C PHE A 90 20.13 -15.23 -7.60
N ALA A 91 20.18 -16.13 -6.62
CA ALA A 91 20.84 -17.42 -6.71
C ALA A 91 20.17 -18.38 -7.70
N SER A 92 18.85 -18.29 -7.88
CA SER A 92 18.13 -19.07 -8.89
C SER A 92 18.28 -18.52 -10.31
N ASN A 93 18.59 -17.23 -10.46
CA ASN A 93 18.66 -16.53 -11.75
C ASN A 93 20.03 -15.89 -12.02
N ILE A 94 21.13 -16.56 -11.63
CA ILE A 94 22.50 -16.02 -11.72
C ILE A 94 22.85 -15.61 -13.16
N ASP A 95 22.50 -16.42 -14.15
CA ASP A 95 22.83 -16.13 -15.56
C ASP A 95 22.08 -14.90 -16.08
N ARG A 96 20.81 -14.75 -15.69
CA ARG A 96 20.00 -13.59 -16.06
C ARG A 96 20.55 -12.33 -15.40
N GLU A 97 20.84 -12.37 -14.11
CA GLU A 97 21.47 -11.25 -13.38
C GLU A 97 22.85 -10.89 -13.93
N SER A 98 23.63 -11.91 -14.32
CA SER A 98 24.95 -11.72 -14.96
C SER A 98 24.82 -11.06 -16.32
N THR A 99 23.81 -11.44 -17.11
CA THR A 99 23.50 -10.82 -18.40
C THR A 99 23.04 -9.38 -18.23
N LEU A 100 22.10 -9.12 -17.30
CA LEU A 100 21.60 -7.77 -17.00
C LEU A 100 22.71 -6.83 -16.50
N ARG A 101 23.70 -7.37 -15.78
CA ARG A 101 24.89 -6.63 -15.33
C ARG A 101 26.02 -6.61 -16.37
N ASN A 102 25.80 -7.23 -17.52
CA ASN A 102 26.76 -7.40 -18.60
C ASN A 102 28.14 -7.96 -18.16
N GLN A 103 28.13 -8.99 -17.31
CA GLN A 103 29.36 -9.58 -16.76
C GLN A 103 30.06 -10.56 -17.71
N PHE A 104 29.37 -11.03 -18.74
CA PHE A 104 29.93 -11.98 -19.71
C PHE A 104 30.86 -11.32 -20.74
N PHE A 105 30.71 -10.02 -20.99
CA PHE A 105 31.51 -9.28 -21.95
C PHE A 105 32.69 -8.59 -21.28
N ALA A 106 33.85 -8.59 -21.96
CA ALA A 106 35.02 -7.87 -21.50
C ALA A 106 34.77 -6.35 -21.49
N LEU A 107 35.50 -5.64 -20.62
CA LEU A 107 35.47 -4.17 -20.56
C LEU A 107 35.99 -3.59 -21.89
N GLN A 108 35.05 -3.14 -22.74
CA GLN A 108 35.34 -2.50 -24.02
C GLN A 108 34.67 -1.13 -24.10
N LYS A 109 35.19 -0.22 -24.93
CA LYS A 109 34.58 1.08 -25.23
C LYS A 109 33.70 0.96 -26.48
N ALA A 110 32.66 0.13 -26.39
CA ALA A 110 31.68 -0.12 -27.46
C ALA A 110 30.27 -0.18 -26.87
N ASP A 111 29.24 -0.09 -27.74
CA ASP A 111 27.83 -0.08 -27.33
C ASP A 111 27.41 -1.37 -26.60
N GLN A 112 28.12 -2.48 -26.87
CA GLN A 112 27.94 -3.77 -26.21
C GLN A 112 28.40 -3.79 -24.73
N LYS A 113 28.91 -2.67 -24.20
CA LYS A 113 29.32 -2.52 -22.79
C LYS A 113 28.13 -2.47 -21.82
N ALA A 114 26.94 -2.10 -22.27
CA ALA A 114 25.74 -2.09 -21.43
C ALA A 114 24.74 -3.13 -21.94
N TYR A 115 24.02 -3.76 -21.02
CA TYR A 115 22.84 -4.53 -21.40
C TYR A 115 21.74 -3.56 -21.84
N ILE A 116 21.31 -3.68 -23.09
CA ILE A 116 20.19 -2.92 -23.66
C ILE A 116 19.05 -3.91 -23.87
N PRO A 117 17.88 -3.72 -23.24
CA PRO A 117 16.76 -4.63 -23.43
C PRO A 117 16.20 -4.53 -24.86
N PRO A 118 15.49 -5.56 -25.33
CA PRO A 118 14.85 -5.51 -26.64
C PRO A 118 13.79 -4.40 -26.70
N SER A 119 13.50 -3.90 -27.91
CA SER A 119 12.51 -2.84 -28.15
C SER A 119 11.08 -3.23 -27.75
N THR A 120 10.79 -4.53 -27.63
CA THR A 120 9.51 -5.08 -27.16
C THR A 120 9.41 -5.16 -25.63
N SER A 121 10.42 -4.69 -24.90
CA SER A 121 10.39 -4.67 -23.44
C SER A 121 9.49 -3.56 -22.92
N ASP A 122 8.94 -3.73 -21.72
CA ASP A 122 8.10 -2.74 -21.05
C ASP A 122 8.81 -1.38 -20.81
N LEU A 123 10.15 -1.33 -20.94
CA LEU A 123 10.91 -0.07 -20.89
C LEU A 123 10.64 0.82 -22.10
N TYR A 124 10.40 0.22 -23.27
CA TYR A 124 10.22 0.92 -24.54
C TYR A 124 8.78 0.85 -25.06
N GLU A 125 8.09 -0.26 -24.83
CA GLU A 125 6.72 -0.48 -25.27
C GLU A 125 5.76 -0.47 -24.08
N ASN A 126 4.80 0.45 -24.09
CA ASN A 126 3.81 0.55 -23.03
C ASN A 126 2.53 -0.14 -23.50
N ASN A 127 2.32 -1.39 -23.09
CA ASN A 127 1.17 -2.22 -23.48
C ASN A 127 -0.14 -1.80 -22.80
N ILE A 128 -0.15 -0.68 -22.07
CA ILE A 128 -1.39 -0.11 -21.54
C ILE A 128 -2.17 0.42 -22.74
N ASN A 129 -3.31 -0.21 -23.03
CA ASN A 129 -4.28 0.31 -23.99
C ASN A 129 -4.79 1.67 -23.49
N PHE A 130 -4.14 2.76 -23.87
CA PHE A 130 -4.64 4.13 -23.78
C PHE A 130 -5.79 4.36 -24.77
N ALA A 131 -6.55 3.31 -25.12
CA ALA A 131 -7.76 3.48 -25.88
C ALA A 131 -8.60 4.47 -25.08
N PRO A 132 -8.93 5.66 -25.65
CA PRO A 132 -9.85 6.57 -25.00
C PRO A 132 -11.16 5.81 -24.93
N LYS A 133 -11.43 5.22 -23.76
CA LYS A 133 -12.78 4.76 -23.50
C LYS A 133 -13.60 6.03 -23.46
N ASN A 134 -14.50 6.16 -24.42
CA ASN A 134 -15.62 7.09 -24.33
C ASN A 134 -16.54 6.56 -23.21
N GLU A 135 -16.10 6.64 -21.96
CA GLU A 135 -16.97 6.40 -20.82
C GLU A 135 -17.91 7.61 -20.73
N ASN A 136 -19.21 7.35 -20.65
CA ASN A 136 -20.19 8.40 -20.48
C ASN A 136 -19.95 9.02 -19.08
N LEU A 137 -19.36 10.22 -19.07
CA LEU A 137 -19.04 10.95 -17.85
C LEU A 137 -20.27 11.65 -17.24
N ASP A 138 -21.45 11.58 -17.88
CA ASP A 138 -22.68 12.23 -17.39
C ASP A 138 -23.15 11.60 -16.07
N SER A 139 -22.80 10.33 -15.83
CA SER A 139 -23.06 9.66 -14.55
C SER A 139 -22.09 10.07 -13.42
N HIS A 140 -20.99 10.74 -13.75
CA HIS A 140 -20.04 11.20 -12.74
C HIS A 140 -20.48 12.52 -12.14
N LEU A 141 -20.35 12.60 -10.81
CA LEU A 141 -20.64 13.78 -10.00
C LEU A 141 -19.80 15.02 -10.38
N LEU A 142 -18.80 14.86 -11.26
CA LEU A 142 -17.89 15.93 -11.67
C LEU A 142 -18.58 17.00 -12.54
N PHE A 143 -19.59 16.61 -13.32
CA PHE A 143 -20.32 17.52 -14.24
C PHE A 143 -21.78 17.74 -13.85
N ARG A 144 -22.23 17.14 -12.75
CA ARG A 144 -23.60 17.32 -12.26
C ARG A 144 -23.68 18.61 -11.46
N GLU A 145 -24.46 19.57 -11.94
CA GLU A 145 -24.87 20.72 -11.14
C GLU A 145 -25.75 20.24 -9.98
N GLN A 146 -25.25 20.40 -8.75
CA GLN A 146 -26.02 20.08 -7.55
C GLN A 146 -26.97 21.23 -7.26
N GLN A 147 -28.26 20.99 -7.48
CA GLN A 147 -29.30 21.87 -6.96
C GLN A 147 -29.66 21.43 -5.55
N PHE A 148 -29.33 22.27 -4.57
CA PHE A 148 -29.77 22.08 -3.20
C PHE A 148 -31.18 22.65 -3.05
N GLN A 149 -32.03 21.95 -2.30
CA GLN A 149 -33.30 22.53 -1.87
C GLN A 149 -33.03 23.65 -0.87
N ASP A 150 -33.96 24.60 -0.77
CA ASP A 150 -33.93 25.63 0.25
C ASP A 150 -33.83 24.99 1.63
N PHE A 151 -32.65 25.09 2.25
CA PHE A 151 -32.37 24.51 3.56
C PHE A 151 -32.59 25.57 4.63
N ASN A 152 -33.70 25.45 5.36
CA ASN A 152 -33.92 26.23 6.56
C ASN A 152 -33.42 25.43 7.79
N PRO A 153 -32.31 25.82 8.44
CA PRO A 153 -31.81 25.14 9.63
C PRO A 153 -32.73 25.30 10.85
N ASN A 154 -33.72 26.21 10.79
CA ASN A 154 -34.70 26.37 11.85
C ASN A 154 -35.71 25.21 11.81
N ARG A 155 -35.65 24.34 12.84
CA ARG A 155 -36.59 23.22 13.00
C ARG A 155 -38.02 23.68 13.30
N PHE A 156 -38.19 24.93 13.75
CA PHE A 156 -39.47 25.45 14.18
C PHE A 156 -39.89 26.64 13.31
N SER A 157 -40.93 26.44 12.50
CA SER A 157 -41.48 27.49 11.63
C SER A 157 -42.17 28.64 12.39
N THR A 158 -42.09 28.70 13.72
CA THR A 158 -42.73 29.70 14.58
C THR A 158 -41.72 30.70 15.19
N ILE A 159 -40.43 30.38 15.16
CA ILE A 159 -39.35 31.23 15.69
C ILE A 159 -38.81 32.07 14.55
N GLY A 160 -38.45 33.33 14.80
CA GLY A 160 -37.71 34.10 13.80
C GLY A 160 -38.59 34.83 12.78
N ASN A 161 -39.92 34.74 12.86
CA ASN A 161 -40.83 35.23 11.82
C ASN A 161 -41.35 36.66 12.03
N GLU A 162 -41.15 37.24 13.21
CA GLU A 162 -41.71 38.55 13.55
C GLU A 162 -40.83 39.71 13.02
N LEU A 163 -41.48 40.79 12.56
CA LEU A 163 -40.79 41.96 11.98
C LEU A 163 -40.08 42.81 13.06
N PHE A 164 -40.61 42.83 14.29
CA PHE A 164 -40.06 43.53 15.45
C PHE A 164 -40.05 42.60 16.67
N TYR A 165 -39.15 42.83 17.63
CA TYR A 165 -39.00 42.02 18.87
C TYR A 165 -38.68 40.53 18.66
N ASN A 166 -37.96 40.21 17.58
CA ASN A 166 -37.62 38.86 17.18
C ASN A 166 -36.44 38.23 17.98
N SER A 167 -36.55 38.17 19.30
CA SER A 167 -35.53 37.58 20.16
C SER A 167 -35.67 36.05 20.18
N THR A 168 -34.99 35.38 19.24
CA THR A 168 -35.03 33.92 19.06
C THR A 168 -34.63 33.15 20.33
N ARG A 169 -33.76 33.73 21.17
CA ARG A 169 -33.38 33.17 22.49
C ARG A 169 -34.54 33.11 23.47
N VAL A 170 -35.44 34.09 23.46
CA VAL A 170 -36.64 34.11 24.32
C VAL A 170 -37.73 33.25 23.71
N GLN A 171 -37.93 33.34 22.39
CA GLN A 171 -38.90 32.53 21.65
C GLN A 171 -38.63 31.03 21.84
N LEU A 172 -37.36 30.59 21.81
CA LEU A 172 -36.97 29.21 22.12
C LEU A 172 -37.43 28.72 23.49
N LYS A 173 -37.46 29.59 24.52
CA LYS A 173 -37.89 29.22 25.88
C LYS A 173 -39.40 29.00 25.98
N ASN A 174 -40.17 29.57 25.07
CA ASN A 174 -41.63 29.51 25.07
C ASN A 174 -42.18 28.33 24.25
N ILE A 175 -41.30 27.50 23.68
CA ILE A 175 -41.67 26.28 22.97
C ILE A 175 -41.83 25.17 24.00
N LYS A 176 -42.99 24.50 23.98
CA LYS A 176 -43.27 23.31 24.81
C LYS A 176 -42.62 22.07 24.21
#